data_AF-A0A1F5GES0-F1
#
_entry.id   AF-A0A1F5GES0-F1
#
_cell.length_a   1.000
_cell.length_b   1.000
_cell.length_c   1.000
_cell.angle_alpha   90.00
_cell.angle_beta   90.00
_cell.angle_gamma   90.00
#
_symmetry.space_group_name_H-M   'P 1'
#
loop_
_entity.id
_entity.type
_entity.pdbx_description
1 polymer ?
#
loop_
_entity_poly.entity_id
_entity_poly.type
_entity_poly.pdbx_seq_one_letter_code
_entity_poly.pdbx_strand_id
1 'polypeptide(L)'
;MAMLVGVILAVNSAKRIHSFSQTSQKVQEAEDRLEVLRKENEAFKIELKYKESGEFAEKEIRDKLGLVKEGEAIVVIPEDDSSQSTVDSGQSREVPNWKKWKDLFFKS
;
A
#
# COMPACT_ATOMS: atom_id res chain seq x y z
N MET A 1 -38.10 -23.98 -46.88
CA MET A 1 -37.87 -24.85 -45.72
C MET A 1 -36.39 -24.97 -45.37
N ALA A 2 -35.52 -25.54 -46.22
CA ALA A 2 -34.09 -25.72 -45.89
C ALA A 2 -33.33 -24.42 -45.55
N MET A 3 -33.55 -23.34 -46.29
CA MET A 3 -32.96 -22.01 -46.02
C MET A 3 -33.37 -21.44 -44.65
N LEU A 4 -34.64 -21.55 -44.27
CA LEU A 4 -35.14 -21.08 -42.97
C LEU A 4 -34.57 -21.89 -41.81
N VAL A 5 -34.46 -23.20 -41.98
CA VAL A 5 -33.84 -24.10 -40.99
C VAL A 5 -32.35 -23.76 -40.81
N GLY A 6 -31.64 -23.47 -41.91
CA GLY A 6 -30.23 -23.05 -41.87
C GLY A 6 -30.03 -21.74 -41.09
N VAL A 7 -30.88 -20.73 -41.31
CA VAL A 7 -30.83 -19.45 -40.59
C VAL A 7 -31.09 -19.64 -39.09
N ILE A 8 -32.08 -20.46 -38.72
CA ILE A 8 -32.40 -20.74 -37.30
C ILE A 8 -31.22 -21.44 -36.61
N LEU A 9 -30.60 -22.42 -37.26
CA LEU A 9 -29.43 -23.14 -36.74
C LEU A 9 -28.22 -22.21 -36.57
N ALA A 10 -27.98 -21.31 -37.53
CA ALA A 10 -26.90 -20.34 -37.46
C ALA A 10 -27.07 -19.38 -36.26
N VAL A 11 -28.27 -18.84 -36.05
CA VAL A 11 -28.56 -17.92 -34.94
C VAL A 11 -28.45 -18.63 -33.58
N ASN A 12 -28.97 -19.85 -33.46
CA ASN A 12 -28.85 -20.63 -32.22
C ASN A 12 -27.41 -21.01 -31.89
N SER A 13 -26.61 -21.32 -32.91
CA SER A 13 -25.19 -21.67 -32.72
C SER A 13 -24.37 -20.45 -32.29
N ALA A 14 -24.60 -19.30 -32.93
CA ALA A 14 -23.96 -18.04 -32.55
C ALA A 14 -24.30 -17.63 -31.10
N LYS A 15 -25.57 -17.75 -30.70
CA LYS A 15 -26.00 -17.48 -29.31
C LYS A 15 -25.31 -18.39 -28.30
N ARG A 16 -25.18 -19.69 -28.61
CA ARG A 16 -24.50 -20.67 -27.72
C ARG A 16 -23.02 -20.36 -27.56
N ILE A 17 -22.32 -20.07 -28.65
CA ILE A 17 -20.89 -19.68 -28.63
C ILE A 17 -20.66 -18.41 -27.80
N HIS A 18 -21.53 -17.41 -27.94
CA HIS A 18 -21.42 -16.18 -27.15
C HIS A 18 -21.66 -16.44 -25.66
N SER A 19 -22.63 -17.28 -25.30
CA SER A 19 -22.90 -17.64 -23.90
C SER A 19 -21.79 -18.46 -23.24
N PHE A 20 -21.10 -19.30 -24.03
CA PHE A 20 -19.96 -20.09 -23.55
C PHE A 20 -18.78 -19.19 -23.16
N SER A 21 -18.44 -18.22 -24.01
CA SER A 21 -17.39 -17.24 -23.71
C SER A 21 -17.68 -16.45 -22.43
N GLN A 22 -18.93 -16.04 -22.21
CA GLN A 22 -19.33 -15.33 -20.98
C GLN A 22 -19.26 -16.22 -19.73
N THR A 23 -19.51 -17.52 -19.89
CA THR A 23 -19.46 -18.47 -18.77
C THR A 23 -18.01 -18.74 -18.36
N SER A 24 -17.12 -18.95 -19.32
CA SER A 24 -15.68 -19.09 -19.06
C SER A 24 -15.07 -17.85 -18.41
N GLN A 25 -15.46 -16.64 -18.83
CA GLN A 25 -15.00 -15.40 -18.19
C GLN A 25 -15.44 -15.28 -16.74
N LYS A 26 -16.68 -15.66 -16.40
CA LYS A 26 -17.17 -15.66 -15.02
C LYS A 26 -16.44 -16.66 -14.13
N VAL A 27 -16.09 -17.83 -14.68
CA VAL A 27 -15.29 -18.83 -13.96
C VAL A 27 -13.89 -18.30 -13.69
N GLN A 28 -13.23 -17.73 -14.70
CA GLN A 28 -11.91 -17.12 -14.54
C GLN A 28 -11.92 -16.00 -13.49
N GLU A 29 -12.91 -15.10 -13.55
CA GLU A 29 -13.04 -14.02 -12.57
C GLU A 29 -13.27 -14.55 -11.14
N ALA A 30 -14.03 -15.63 -10.99
CA ALA A 30 -14.25 -16.27 -9.69
C ALA A 30 -12.98 -16.94 -9.16
N GLU A 31 -12.18 -17.58 -10.03
CA GLU A 31 -10.89 -18.18 -9.69
C GLU A 31 -9.87 -17.11 -9.26
N ASP A 32 -9.77 -16.02 -10.01
CA ASP A 32 -8.86 -14.90 -9.70
C ASP A 32 -9.22 -14.28 -8.33
N ARG A 33 -10.53 -14.06 -8.08
CA ARG A 33 -11.02 -13.57 -6.78
C ARG A 33 -10.70 -14.55 -5.66
N LEU A 34 -10.85 -15.86 -5.89
CA LEU A 34 -10.52 -16.89 -4.91
C LEU A 34 -9.03 -16.83 -4.54
N GLU A 35 -8.15 -16.67 -5.52
CA GLU A 35 -6.71 -16.58 -5.29
C GLU A 35 -6.34 -15.34 -4.45
N VAL A 36 -6.92 -14.18 -4.77
CA VAL A 36 -6.72 -12.94 -4.01
C VAL A 36 -7.18 -13.13 -2.56
N LEU A 37 -8.40 -13.61 -2.34
CA LEU A 37 -8.94 -13.83 -1.00
C LEU A 37 -8.09 -14.84 -0.20
N ARG A 38 -7.55 -15.87 -0.86
CA ARG A 38 -6.67 -16.85 -0.23
C ARG A 38 -5.38 -16.19 0.27
N LYS A 39 -4.76 -15.35 -0.55
CA LYS A 39 -3.54 -14.60 -0.18
C LYS A 39 -3.80 -13.62 0.96
N GLU A 40 -4.91 -12.89 0.91
CA GLU A 40 -5.33 -11.98 1.99
C GLU A 40 -5.57 -12.74 3.30
N ASN A 41 -6.23 -13.89 3.25
CA ASN A 41 -6.47 -14.72 4.43
C ASN A 41 -5.16 -15.23 5.05
N GLU A 42 -4.19 -15.63 4.22
CA GLU A 42 -2.86 -16.02 4.69
C GLU A 42 -2.13 -14.86 5.36
N ALA A 43 -2.17 -13.66 4.76
CA ALA A 43 -1.58 -12.45 5.35
C ALA A 43 -2.21 -12.12 6.71
N PHE A 44 -3.55 -12.14 6.81
CA PHE A 44 -4.24 -11.88 8.08
C PHE A 44 -3.94 -12.93 9.14
N LYS A 45 -3.77 -14.20 8.77
CA LYS A 45 -3.34 -15.25 9.71
C LYS A 45 -1.94 -15.00 10.26
N ILE A 46 -1.03 -14.51 9.43
CA ILE A 46 0.34 -14.15 9.86
C ILE A 46 0.28 -12.96 10.80
N GLU A 47 -0.47 -11.91 10.45
CA GLU A 47 -0.64 -10.73 11.29
C GLU A 47 -1.30 -11.07 12.64
N LEU A 48 -2.31 -11.93 12.63
CA LEU A 48 -2.97 -12.39 13.85
C LEU A 48 -2.00 -13.14 14.75
N LYS A 49 -1.22 -14.08 14.20
CA LYS A 49 -0.17 -14.79 14.96
C LYS A 49 0.87 -13.84 15.54
N TYR A 50 1.25 -12.80 14.80
CA TYR A 50 2.16 -11.78 15.30
C TYR A 50 1.54 -10.99 16.47
N LYS A 51 0.29 -10.55 16.34
CA LYS A 51 -0.41 -9.80 17.40
C LYS A 51 -0.74 -10.64 18.64
N GLU A 52 -0.99 -11.94 18.45
CA GLU A 52 -1.17 -12.90 19.55
C GLU A 52 0.16 -13.26 20.23
N SER A 53 1.29 -13.02 19.57
CA SER A 53 2.60 -13.31 20.15
C SER A 53 2.93 -12.36 21.31
N GLY A 54 3.65 -12.88 22.30
CA GLY A 54 4.15 -12.07 23.42
C GLY A 54 5.06 -10.92 23.00
N GLU A 55 5.67 -11.00 21.80
CA GLU A 55 6.52 -9.94 21.24
C GLU A 55 5.72 -8.67 20.94
N PHE A 56 4.50 -8.80 20.40
CA PHE A 56 3.63 -7.65 20.16
C PHE A 56 3.17 -7.02 21.48
N ALA A 57 2.81 -7.84 22.46
CA ALA A 57 2.44 -7.35 23.79
C ALA A 57 3.60 -6.61 24.47
N GLU A 58 4.82 -7.15 24.43
CA GLU A 58 6.01 -6.50 24.98
C GLU A 58 6.31 -5.18 24.26
N LYS A 59 6.22 -5.16 22.93
CA LYS A 59 6.41 -3.94 22.13
C LYS A 59 5.37 -2.87 22.47
N GLU A 60 4.09 -3.24 22.51
CA GLU A 60 3.00 -2.31 22.84
C GLU A 60 3.13 -1.77 24.28
N ILE A 61 3.54 -2.62 25.23
CA ILE A 61 3.82 -2.21 26.61
C ILE A 61 5.01 -1.24 26.63
N ARG A 62 6.09 -1.55 25.91
CA ARG A 62 7.28 -0.70 25.81
C ARG A 62 6.95 0.68 25.23
N ASP A 63 6.22 0.71 24.11
CA ASP A 63 5.80 1.93 23.44
C ASP A 63 4.87 2.77 24.35
N LYS A 64 3.93 2.14 25.06
CA LYS A 64 3.02 2.83 26.00
C LYS A 64 3.71 3.37 27.25
N LEU A 65 4.74 2.68 27.73
CA LEU A 65 5.51 3.10 28.90
C LEU A 65 6.64 4.07 28.53
N GLY A 66 6.83 4.40 27.25
CA GLY A 66 7.95 5.21 26.78
C GLY A 66 9.31 4.58 27.08
N LEU A 67 9.33 3.26 27.25
CA LEU A 67 10.54 2.49 27.50
C LEU A 67 11.24 2.22 26.17
N VAL A 68 12.56 2.07 26.20
CA VAL A 68 13.37 1.95 24.98
C VAL A 68 14.31 0.78 25.13
N LYS A 69 14.45 -0.04 24.08
CA LYS A 69 15.32 -1.23 24.14
C LYS A 69 16.78 -0.78 24.18
N GLU A 70 17.66 -1.60 24.78
CA GLU A 70 19.11 -1.34 24.71
C GLU A 70 19.55 -1.19 23.24
N GLY A 71 20.01 0.00 22.86
CA GLY A 71 20.45 0.35 21.51
C GLY A 71 19.53 1.26 20.69
N GLU A 72 18.33 1.59 21.18
CA GLU A 72 17.44 2.56 20.53
C GLU A 72 17.66 3.97 21.13
N ALA A 73 17.77 5.00 20.28
CA ALA A 73 17.98 6.39 20.71
C ALA A 73 16.66 7.17 20.62
N ILE A 74 16.23 7.76 21.74
CA ILE A 74 15.11 8.72 21.75
C ILE A 74 15.61 10.03 21.14
N VAL A 75 15.15 10.36 19.93
CA VAL A 75 15.35 11.69 19.35
C VAL A 75 14.21 12.57 19.83
N VAL A 76 14.43 13.30 20.92
CA VAL A 76 13.53 14.39 21.32
C VAL A 76 13.78 15.56 20.38
N ILE A 77 12.85 15.80 19.47
CA ILE A 77 12.84 17.01 18.64
C ILE A 77 12.26 18.11 19.54
N PRO A 78 13.02 19.15 19.92
CA PRO A 78 12.44 20.28 20.62
C PRO A 78 11.39 20.90 19.70
N GLU A 79 10.15 21.00 20.19
CA GLU A 79 9.18 21.88 19.56
C GLU A 79 9.75 23.29 19.72
N ASP A 80 10.21 23.86 18.61
CA ASP A 80 10.58 25.27 18.58
C ASP A 80 9.32 26.07 18.96
N ASP A 81 9.31 26.57 20.20
CA ASP A 81 8.50 27.71 20.62
C ASP A 81 8.81 28.87 19.68
N SER A 82 8.14 28.89 18.53
CA SER A 82 8.22 29.96 17.54
C SER A 82 6.83 30.24 16.97
N SER A 83 5.82 30.24 17.84
CA SER A 83 4.71 31.15 17.63
C SER A 83 5.23 32.58 17.92
N GLN A 84 5.30 33.36 16.84
CA GLN A 84 5.56 34.82 16.81
C GLN A 84 6.99 35.28 17.12
N SER A 85 7.81 35.33 16.07
CA SER A 85 8.78 36.42 15.92
C SER A 85 8.76 36.90 14.46
N THR A 86 8.10 38.04 14.28
CA THR A 86 8.33 39.09 13.28
C THR A 86 8.72 38.66 11.87
N VAL A 87 7.81 38.94 10.95
CA VAL A 87 8.06 39.31 9.55
C VAL A 87 9.46 39.92 9.37
N ASP A 88 10.40 39.13 8.83
CA ASP A 88 11.50 39.66 8.05
C ASP A 88 11.40 39.08 6.64
N SER A 89 10.79 39.88 5.78
CA SER A 89 10.83 39.74 4.33
C SER A 89 12.26 39.99 3.83
N GLY A 90 13.16 39.05 4.13
CA GLY A 90 14.53 39.02 3.62
C GLY A 90 14.69 37.85 2.66
N GLN A 91 14.85 38.14 1.38
CA GLN A 91 15.03 37.16 0.31
C GLN A 91 16.15 36.15 0.61
N SER A 92 15.82 34.99 1.17
CA SER A 92 16.74 33.87 1.26
C SER A 92 16.79 33.22 -0.13
N ARG A 93 17.78 33.64 -0.93
CA ARG A 93 18.08 33.00 -2.22
C ARG A 93 18.24 31.51 -1.96
N GLU A 94 17.39 30.67 -2.56
CA GLU A 94 17.51 29.21 -2.50
C GLU A 94 18.89 28.80 -2.99
N VAL A 95 19.82 28.60 -2.05
CA VAL A 95 21.12 28.03 -2.38
C VAL A 95 20.89 26.57 -2.75
N PRO A 96 21.29 26.13 -3.96
CA PRO A 96 21.13 24.74 -4.36
C PRO A 96 21.83 23.80 -3.39
N ASN A 97 21.20 22.67 -3.09
CA ASN A 97 21.64 21.78 -2.01
C ASN A 97 23.11 21.35 -2.14
N TRP A 98 23.63 21.14 -3.36
CA TRP A 98 25.05 20.80 -3.59
C TRP A 98 26.03 21.83 -3.00
N LYS A 99 25.66 23.11 -3.00
CA LYS A 99 26.49 24.19 -2.47
C LYS A 99 26.42 24.28 -0.94
N LYS A 100 25.35 23.77 -0.33
CA LYS A 100 25.30 23.58 1.13
C LYS A 100 26.22 22.44 1.57
N TRP A 101 26.17 21.32 0.85
CA TRP A 101 27.01 20.16 1.12
C TRP A 101 28.50 20.48 1.00
N LYS A 102 28.92 21.21 -0.04
CA LYS A 102 30.33 21.57 -0.19
C LYS A 102 30.82 22.44 0.98
N ASP A 103 29.99 23.39 1.44
CA ASP A 103 30.40 24.32 2.49
C ASP A 103 30.50 23.59 3.84
N LEU A 104 29.63 22.62 4.09
CA LEU A 104 29.69 21.76 5.28
C LEU A 104 30.97 20.90 5.34
N PHE A 105 31.41 20.36 4.21
CA PHE A 105 32.53 19.40 4.18
C PHE A 105 33.90 20.03 3.94
N PHE A 106 33.96 21.23 3.37
CA PHE A 106 35.24 21.82 2.93
C PHE A 106 35.52 23.21 3.50
N LYS A 107 34.64 23.72 4.37
CA LYS A 107 34.85 24.98 5.07
C LYS A 107 34.95 24.70 6.57
N SER A 108 36.17 24.44 7.06
CA SER A 108 36.46 24.31 8.51
C SER A 108 36.56 25.66 9.17
#